data_AF-A0A6A7LFI7-F1
#
_entry.id   AF-A0A6A7LFI7-F1
#
_cell.length_a   1.000
_cell.length_b   1.000
_cell.length_c   1.000
_cell.angle_alpha   90.00
_cell.angle_beta   90.00
_cell.angle_gamma   90.00
#
_symmetry.space_group_name_H-M   'P 1'
#
loop_
_entity.id
_entity.type
_entity.pdbx_description
1 polymer ?
#
loop_
_entity_poly.entity_id
_entity_poly.type
_entity_poly.pdbx_seq_one_letter_code
_entity_poly.pdbx_strand_id
1 'polypeptide(L)'
;MDKKQKEALVLAMLEKGESYRSIAQKAKVSPNTIKMLANRAGLDATTSISSRAFELYVQQKTPVEVAIALNLEAKEAIRFHQEYIMLLGLTEFTKVYIQIKDNPWPYVNLARLVHNARMGDGEVVELLRIANGYLPRVRLEYDRVKEEKNSLEAELNSWKAELNSIARTYQQFVDRNIKLKRREDELQLNIDELETKEAELKRTISELKQQLSELRENKEDSYNLDLEIKQEEVNFTNELFIPSSNIPIDYHQNESEKPCYITTVEPSSSRTIIDTRDLG
;
A
#
# COMPACT_ATOMS: atom_id res chain seq x y z
N MET A 1 53.31 -24.33 -65.85
CA MET A 1 52.84 -24.40 -64.45
C MET A 1 53.33 -25.68 -63.85
N ASP A 2 53.96 -25.55 -62.69
CA ASP A 2 54.33 -26.69 -61.85
C ASP A 2 53.07 -27.37 -61.26
N LYS A 3 53.19 -28.63 -60.82
CA LYS A 3 52.07 -29.44 -60.29
C LYS A 3 51.37 -28.73 -59.13
N LYS A 4 52.12 -28.15 -58.19
CA LYS A 4 51.58 -27.40 -57.05
C LYS A 4 50.79 -26.15 -57.47
N GLN A 5 51.23 -25.46 -58.52
CA GLN A 5 50.53 -24.27 -59.03
C GLN A 5 49.19 -24.64 -59.66
N LYS A 6 49.12 -25.80 -60.35
CA LYS A 6 47.86 -26.31 -60.91
C LYS A 6 46.89 -26.73 -59.80
N GLU A 7 47.38 -27.39 -58.75
CA GLU A 7 46.54 -27.76 -57.60
C GLU A 7 45.95 -26.53 -56.90
N ALA A 8 46.77 -25.50 -56.63
CA ALA A 8 46.31 -24.25 -56.05
C ALA A 8 45.27 -23.52 -56.92
N LEU A 9 45.46 -23.53 -58.24
CA LEU A 9 44.51 -22.95 -59.20
C LEU A 9 43.18 -23.71 -59.19
N VAL A 10 43.21 -25.04 -59.15
CA VAL A 10 41.99 -25.88 -59.08
C VAL A 10 41.22 -25.59 -57.80
N LEU A 11 41.89 -25.49 -56.65
CA LEU A 11 41.25 -25.17 -55.36
C LEU A 11 40.60 -23.79 -55.37
N ALA A 12 41.31 -22.76 -55.83
CA ALA A 12 40.77 -21.40 -55.92
C ALA A 12 39.56 -21.29 -56.88
N MET A 13 39.51 -22.12 -57.92
CA MET A 13 38.38 -22.15 -58.85
C MET A 13 37.19 -22.96 -58.31
N LEU A 14 37.44 -24.02 -57.54
CA LEU A 14 36.40 -24.77 -56.84
C LEU A 14 35.74 -23.91 -55.75
N GLU A 15 36.53 -23.15 -54.98
CA GLU A 15 36.01 -22.19 -53.99
C GLU A 15 35.15 -21.09 -54.62
N LYS A 16 35.48 -20.67 -55.85
CA LYS A 16 34.70 -19.71 -56.64
C LYS A 16 33.45 -20.31 -57.30
N GLY A 17 33.22 -21.62 -57.17
CA GLY A 17 32.07 -22.31 -57.76
C GLY A 17 32.12 -22.48 -59.28
N GLU A 18 33.31 -22.44 -59.89
CA GLU A 18 33.42 -22.68 -61.33
C GLU A 18 33.07 -24.14 -61.70
N SER A 19 32.50 -24.34 -62.90
CA SER A 19 32.11 -25.69 -63.33
C SER A 19 33.32 -26.59 -63.57
N TYR A 20 33.16 -27.90 -63.32
CA TYR A 20 34.19 -28.91 -63.59
C TYR A 20 34.78 -28.83 -64.99
N ARG A 21 33.95 -28.47 -65.99
CA ARG A 21 34.37 -28.30 -67.39
C ARG A 21 35.27 -27.07 -67.58
N SER A 22 34.94 -25.95 -66.95
CA SER A 22 35.76 -24.72 -66.96
C SER A 22 37.10 -24.94 -66.25
N ILE A 23 37.08 -25.62 -65.10
CA ILE A 23 38.29 -25.95 -64.32
C ILE A 23 39.20 -26.87 -65.14
N ALA A 24 38.66 -27.93 -65.74
CA ALA A 24 39.42 -28.85 -66.57
C ALA A 24 40.10 -28.14 -67.75
N GLN A 25 39.40 -27.19 -68.39
CA GLN A 25 39.90 -26.45 -69.53
C GLN A 25 40.98 -25.42 -69.15
N LYS A 26 40.77 -24.66 -68.07
CA LYS A 26 41.68 -23.59 -67.63
C LYS A 26 42.91 -24.13 -66.89
N ALA A 27 42.72 -25.07 -65.97
CA ALA A 27 43.83 -25.66 -65.21
C ALA A 27 44.54 -26.82 -65.95
N LYS A 28 43.98 -27.28 -67.08
CA LYS A 28 44.49 -28.38 -67.90
C LYS A 28 44.77 -29.63 -67.05
N VAL A 29 43.76 -30.03 -66.26
CA VAL A 29 43.78 -31.22 -65.39
C VAL A 29 42.58 -32.11 -65.71
N SER A 30 42.73 -33.42 -65.46
CA SER A 30 41.64 -34.37 -65.73
C SER A 30 40.48 -34.18 -64.75
N PRO A 31 39.23 -34.49 -65.13
CA PRO A 31 38.09 -34.50 -64.22
C PRO A 31 38.32 -35.35 -62.96
N ASN A 32 39.03 -36.47 -63.07
CA ASN A 32 39.40 -37.31 -61.92
C ASN A 32 40.37 -36.61 -60.97
N THR A 33 41.30 -35.82 -61.50
CA THR A 33 42.21 -35.00 -60.69
C THR A 33 41.45 -33.90 -59.96
N ILE A 34 40.49 -33.24 -60.63
CA ILE A 34 39.63 -32.22 -60.00
C ILE A 34 38.80 -32.86 -58.87
N LYS A 35 38.18 -34.01 -59.12
CA LYS A 35 37.43 -34.75 -58.10
C LYS A 35 38.29 -35.14 -56.91
N MET A 36 39.47 -35.70 -57.15
CA MET A 36 40.41 -36.05 -56.07
C MET A 36 40.80 -34.82 -55.22
N LEU A 37 41.05 -33.68 -55.86
CA LEU A 37 41.41 -32.44 -55.18
C LEU A 37 40.21 -31.81 -54.44
N ALA A 38 39.01 -31.86 -55.03
CA ALA A 38 37.78 -31.42 -54.40
C ALA A 38 37.49 -32.24 -53.14
N ASN A 39 37.59 -33.58 -53.22
CA ASN A 39 37.37 -34.48 -52.08
C ASN A 39 38.41 -34.26 -50.98
N ARG A 40 39.69 -34.07 -51.38
CA ARG A 40 40.77 -33.75 -50.43
C ARG A 40 40.55 -32.41 -49.72
N ALA A 41 39.90 -31.45 -50.37
CA ALA A 41 39.61 -30.14 -49.83
C ALA A 41 38.22 -30.01 -49.18
N GLY A 42 37.43 -31.09 -49.13
CA GLY A 42 36.05 -31.04 -48.62
C GLY A 42 35.08 -30.23 -49.50
N LEU A 43 35.47 -29.95 -50.75
CA LEU A 43 34.71 -29.19 -51.74
C LEU A 43 33.93 -30.10 -52.71
N ASP A 44 33.81 -31.39 -52.41
CA ASP A 44 33.04 -32.31 -53.24
C ASP A 44 31.55 -31.90 -53.20
N ALA A 45 30.93 -31.80 -54.38
CA ALA A 45 29.52 -31.46 -54.54
C ALA A 45 28.57 -32.55 -54.00
N THR A 46 29.12 -33.61 -53.40
CA THR A 46 28.41 -34.75 -52.82
C THR A 46 28.15 -34.57 -51.32
N THR A 47 28.85 -33.67 -50.63
CA THR A 47 28.61 -33.41 -49.20
C THR A 47 27.40 -32.50 -49.05
N SER A 48 26.35 -33.00 -48.42
CA SER A 48 25.13 -32.24 -48.19
C SER A 48 25.40 -30.96 -47.39
N ILE A 49 24.60 -29.91 -47.63
CA ILE A 49 24.71 -28.63 -46.93
C ILE A 49 24.59 -28.81 -45.40
N SER A 50 23.75 -29.74 -44.93
CA SER A 50 23.61 -30.05 -43.50
C SER A 50 24.89 -30.64 -42.92
N SER A 51 25.55 -31.57 -43.61
CA SER A 51 26.85 -32.12 -43.19
C SER A 51 27.91 -31.03 -43.05
N ARG A 52 27.99 -30.10 -44.02
CA ARG A 52 28.90 -28.94 -43.95
C ARG A 52 28.54 -27.99 -42.79
N ALA A 53 27.25 -27.79 -42.53
CA ALA A 53 26.80 -26.98 -41.40
C ALA A 53 27.21 -27.62 -40.07
N PHE A 54 27.05 -28.94 -39.93
CA PHE A 54 27.44 -29.67 -38.72
C PHE A 54 28.96 -29.62 -38.48
N GLU A 55 29.78 -29.77 -39.52
CA GLU A 55 31.24 -29.61 -39.40
C GLU A 55 31.63 -28.23 -38.86
N LEU A 56 30.97 -27.16 -39.30
CA LEU A 56 31.20 -25.82 -38.78
C LEU A 56 30.73 -25.68 -37.32
N TYR A 57 29.63 -26.31 -36.94
CA TYR A 57 29.18 -26.32 -35.54
C TYR A 57 30.11 -27.11 -34.61
N VAL A 58 30.73 -28.19 -35.09
CA VAL A 58 31.80 -28.90 -34.35
C VAL A 58 32.99 -27.96 -34.09
N GLN A 59 33.28 -27.06 -35.03
CA GLN A 59 34.29 -25.99 -34.87
C GLN A 59 33.81 -24.81 -34.01
N GLN A 60 32.69 -24.95 -33.29
CA GLN A 60 32.10 -23.92 -32.42
C GLN A 60 31.67 -22.64 -33.15
N LYS A 61 31.38 -22.72 -34.46
CA LYS A 61 30.81 -21.59 -35.19
C LYS A 61 29.38 -21.32 -34.76
N THR A 62 29.02 -20.05 -34.67
CA THR A 62 27.65 -19.64 -34.35
C THR A 62 26.71 -19.84 -35.56
N PRO A 63 25.38 -19.95 -35.35
CA PRO A 63 24.43 -20.06 -36.47
C PRO A 63 24.54 -18.92 -37.48
N VAL A 64 24.91 -17.73 -37.03
CA VAL A 64 25.14 -16.57 -37.90
C VAL A 64 26.36 -16.77 -38.80
N GLU A 65 27.49 -17.20 -38.23
CA GLU A 65 28.70 -17.49 -39.02
C GLU A 65 28.46 -18.63 -40.02
N VAL A 66 27.70 -19.65 -39.64
CA VAL A 66 27.33 -20.76 -40.53
C VAL A 66 26.44 -20.28 -41.67
N ALA A 67 25.46 -19.42 -41.39
CA ALA A 67 24.60 -18.81 -42.41
C ALA A 67 25.42 -18.04 -43.45
N ILE A 68 26.41 -17.25 -42.98
CA ILE A 68 27.30 -16.49 -43.85
C ILE A 68 28.21 -17.42 -44.66
N ALA A 69 28.85 -18.40 -44.01
CA ALA A 69 29.82 -19.29 -44.65
C ALA A 69 29.19 -20.21 -45.72
N LEU A 70 27.95 -20.63 -45.51
CA LEU A 70 27.22 -21.54 -46.40
C LEU A 70 26.16 -20.84 -47.26
N ASN A 71 26.06 -19.51 -47.17
CA ASN A 71 25.07 -18.70 -47.87
C ASN A 71 23.63 -19.21 -47.65
N LEU A 72 23.27 -19.46 -46.39
CA LEU A 72 21.97 -19.98 -45.98
C LEU A 72 21.06 -18.87 -45.46
N GLU A 73 19.75 -19.05 -45.62
CA GLU A 73 18.79 -18.22 -44.90
C GLU A 73 18.87 -18.47 -43.39
N ALA A 74 18.59 -17.43 -42.59
CA ALA A 74 18.65 -17.51 -41.13
C ALA A 74 17.83 -18.69 -40.57
N LYS A 75 16.64 -18.95 -41.15
CA LYS A 75 15.77 -20.05 -40.75
C LYS A 75 16.43 -21.43 -40.96
N GLU A 76 17.21 -21.60 -42.02
CA GLU A 76 17.88 -22.85 -42.34
C GLU A 76 19.12 -23.07 -41.46
N ALA A 77 19.89 -22.02 -41.22
CA ALA A 77 21.03 -22.08 -40.30
C ALA A 77 20.58 -22.43 -38.88
N ILE A 78 19.49 -21.81 -38.39
CA ILE A 78 18.88 -22.13 -37.10
C ILE A 78 18.39 -23.58 -37.08
N ARG A 79 17.72 -24.05 -38.15
CA ARG A 79 17.26 -25.44 -38.25
C ARG A 79 18.42 -26.43 -38.15
N PHE A 80 19.51 -26.23 -38.90
CA PHE A 80 20.68 -27.10 -38.81
C PHE A 80 21.37 -27.02 -37.44
N HIS A 81 21.35 -25.87 -36.77
CA HIS A 81 21.87 -25.80 -35.40
C HIS A 81 21.05 -26.65 -34.42
N GLN A 82 19.72 -26.62 -34.55
CA GLN A 82 18.83 -27.45 -33.73
C GLN A 82 19.05 -28.94 -34.01
N GLU A 83 19.11 -29.33 -35.28
CA GLU A 83 19.40 -30.72 -35.69
C GLU A 83 20.76 -31.19 -35.14
N TYR A 84 21.80 -30.34 -35.20
CA TYR A 84 23.12 -30.62 -34.64
C TYR A 84 23.07 -30.87 -33.13
N ILE A 85 22.40 -30.01 -32.36
CA ILE A 85 22.24 -30.18 -30.91
C ILE A 85 21.49 -31.48 -30.59
N MET A 86 20.44 -31.80 -31.37
CA MET A 86 19.72 -33.07 -31.21
C MET A 86 20.62 -34.28 -31.47
N LEU A 87 21.48 -34.23 -32.49
CA LEU A 87 22.43 -35.29 -32.82
C LEU A 87 23.50 -35.50 -31.73
N LEU A 88 23.85 -34.45 -30.97
CA LEU A 88 24.73 -34.58 -29.79
C LEU A 88 24.06 -35.27 -28.59
N GLY A 89 22.82 -35.73 -28.72
CA GLY A 89 22.08 -36.35 -27.62
C GLY A 89 21.52 -35.33 -26.63
N LEU A 90 21.64 -34.02 -26.90
CA LEU A 90 21.10 -32.94 -26.07
C LEU A 90 19.61 -32.70 -26.34
N THR A 91 18.89 -33.73 -26.78
CA THR A 91 17.48 -33.68 -27.15
C THR A 91 16.59 -33.17 -26.01
N GLU A 92 16.89 -33.56 -24.76
CA GLU A 92 16.16 -33.07 -23.58
C GLU A 92 16.39 -31.57 -23.34
N PHE A 93 17.61 -31.07 -23.55
CA PHE A 93 17.88 -29.62 -23.48
C PHE A 93 17.11 -28.85 -24.56
N THR A 94 17.04 -29.39 -25.78
CA THR A 94 16.26 -28.77 -26.87
C THR A 94 14.77 -28.73 -26.53
N LYS A 95 14.22 -29.80 -25.95
CA LYS A 95 12.82 -29.83 -25.48
C LYS A 95 12.57 -28.79 -24.39
N VAL A 96 13.43 -28.71 -23.38
CA VAL A 96 13.32 -27.71 -22.30
C VAL A 96 13.42 -26.30 -22.86
N TYR A 97 14.38 -26.03 -23.76
CA TYR A 97 14.53 -24.72 -24.39
C TYR A 97 13.24 -24.27 -25.09
N ILE A 98 12.61 -25.15 -25.88
CA ILE A 98 11.35 -24.84 -26.56
C ILE A 98 10.24 -24.43 -25.58
N GLN A 99 10.20 -25.04 -24.39
CA GLN A 99 9.21 -24.72 -23.34
C GLN A 99 9.47 -23.35 -22.69
N ILE A 100 10.72 -22.91 -22.61
CA ILE A 100 11.11 -21.69 -21.90
C ILE A 100 11.54 -20.54 -22.81
N LYS A 101 11.55 -20.74 -24.14
CA LYS A 101 12.10 -19.81 -25.13
C LYS A 101 11.52 -18.40 -25.07
N ASP A 102 10.27 -18.26 -24.63
CA ASP A 102 9.59 -16.97 -24.55
C ASP A 102 10.12 -16.14 -23.37
N ASN A 103 10.62 -16.79 -22.31
CA ASN A 103 11.29 -16.14 -21.19
C ASN A 103 12.35 -17.06 -20.55
N PRO A 104 13.55 -17.16 -21.15
CA PRO A 104 14.58 -18.09 -20.67
C PRO A 104 15.36 -17.54 -19.47
N TRP A 105 15.31 -16.23 -19.21
CA TRP A 105 16.15 -15.56 -18.22
C TRP A 105 16.02 -16.08 -16.77
N PRO A 106 14.83 -16.43 -16.25
CA PRO A 106 14.70 -17.01 -14.91
C PRO A 106 15.53 -18.28 -14.74
N TYR A 107 15.57 -19.16 -15.75
CA TYR A 107 16.32 -20.41 -15.70
C TYR A 107 17.83 -20.17 -15.81
N VAL A 108 18.25 -19.21 -16.65
CA VAL A 108 19.66 -18.78 -16.72
C VAL A 108 20.11 -18.18 -15.38
N ASN A 109 19.27 -17.40 -14.72
CA ASN A 109 19.57 -16.84 -13.40
C ASN A 109 19.64 -17.93 -12.34
N LEU A 110 18.73 -18.92 -12.37
CA LEU A 110 18.77 -20.08 -11.47
C LEU A 110 20.09 -20.84 -11.63
N ALA A 111 20.51 -21.15 -12.86
CA ALA A 111 21.78 -21.83 -13.12
C ALA A 111 22.98 -21.04 -12.56
N ARG A 112 22.98 -19.71 -12.70
CA ARG A 112 24.02 -18.84 -12.13
C ARG A 112 24.02 -18.86 -10.60
N LEU A 113 22.85 -18.85 -9.97
CA LEU A 113 22.71 -18.92 -8.52
C LEU A 113 23.23 -20.26 -7.98
N VAL A 114 22.86 -21.37 -8.62
CA VAL A 114 23.35 -22.71 -8.31
C VAL A 114 24.88 -22.74 -8.38
N HIS A 115 25.45 -22.23 -9.47
CA HIS A 115 26.91 -22.19 -9.66
C HIS A 115 27.61 -21.33 -8.59
N ASN A 116 27.08 -20.13 -8.32
CA ASN A 116 27.63 -19.22 -7.31
C ASN A 116 27.55 -19.81 -5.89
N ALA A 117 26.47 -20.52 -5.59
CA ALA A 117 26.28 -21.23 -4.33
C ALA A 117 27.09 -22.54 -4.24
N ARG A 118 27.77 -22.94 -5.33
CA ARG A 118 28.51 -24.20 -5.45
C ARG A 118 27.65 -25.43 -5.13
N MET A 119 26.36 -25.36 -5.44
CA MET A 119 25.44 -26.47 -5.23
C MET A 119 25.69 -27.57 -6.28
N GLY A 120 25.76 -28.82 -5.82
CA GLY A 120 25.76 -29.98 -6.70
C GLY A 120 24.36 -30.29 -7.22
N ASP A 121 24.27 -31.03 -8.33
CA ASP A 121 23.00 -31.34 -9.01
C ASP A 121 21.95 -31.97 -8.07
N GLY A 122 22.38 -32.87 -7.18
CA GLY A 122 21.49 -33.51 -6.20
C GLY A 122 20.91 -32.51 -5.17
N GLU A 123 21.71 -31.52 -4.76
CA GLU A 123 21.27 -30.48 -3.83
C GLU A 123 20.26 -29.54 -4.49
N VAL A 124 20.42 -29.26 -5.79
CA VAL A 124 19.46 -28.45 -6.57
C VAL A 124 18.12 -29.16 -6.65
N VAL A 125 18.12 -30.46 -6.97
CA VAL A 125 16.89 -31.26 -7.04
C VAL A 125 16.19 -31.29 -5.69
N GLU A 126 16.95 -31.51 -4.61
CA GLU A 126 16.40 -31.54 -3.26
C GLU A 126 15.84 -30.19 -2.82
N LEU A 127 16.56 -29.09 -3.11
CA LEU A 127 16.09 -27.73 -2.86
C LEU A 127 14.77 -27.45 -3.57
N LEU A 128 14.66 -27.80 -4.86
CA LEU A 128 13.45 -27.61 -5.64
C LEU A 128 12.29 -28.46 -5.11
N ARG A 129 12.56 -29.69 -4.66
CA ARG A 129 11.56 -30.55 -4.02
C ARG A 129 11.04 -29.96 -2.72
N ILE A 130 11.93 -29.51 -1.84
CA ILE A 130 11.58 -28.84 -0.58
C ILE A 130 10.81 -27.56 -0.89
N ALA A 131 11.31 -26.71 -1.79
CA ALA A 131 10.65 -25.46 -2.17
C ALA A 131 9.24 -25.73 -2.73
N ASN A 132 9.06 -26.71 -3.59
CA ASN A 132 7.73 -27.01 -4.14
C ASN A 132 6.71 -27.42 -3.06
N GLY A 133 7.15 -28.11 -2.00
CA GLY A 133 6.28 -28.47 -0.87
C GLY A 133 6.01 -27.32 0.11
N TYR A 134 7.04 -26.55 0.47
CA TYR A 134 6.95 -25.55 1.53
C TYR A 134 6.63 -24.14 1.04
N LEU A 135 7.06 -23.76 -0.16
CA LEU A 135 6.89 -22.39 -0.69
C LEU A 135 5.41 -21.95 -0.75
N PRO A 136 4.44 -22.81 -1.16
CA PRO A 136 3.03 -22.41 -1.12
C PRO A 136 2.54 -22.11 0.30
N ARG A 137 2.93 -22.95 1.27
CA ARG A 137 2.58 -22.75 2.68
C ARG A 137 3.22 -21.47 3.23
N VAL A 138 4.49 -21.23 2.92
CA VAL A 138 5.20 -20.01 3.34
C VAL A 138 4.53 -18.77 2.76
N ARG A 139 4.09 -18.81 1.49
CA ARG A 139 3.36 -17.69 0.88
C ARG A 139 2.02 -17.43 1.56
N LEU A 140 1.25 -18.49 1.84
CA LEU A 140 -0.02 -18.37 2.55
C LEU A 140 0.15 -17.78 3.96
N GLU A 141 1.16 -18.26 4.70
CA GLU A 141 1.48 -17.73 6.03
C GLU A 141 1.94 -16.26 5.96
N TYR A 142 2.75 -15.91 4.95
CA TYR A 142 3.15 -14.53 4.72
C TYR A 142 1.96 -13.63 4.44
N ASP A 143 1.06 -14.05 3.55
CA ASP A 143 -0.15 -13.28 3.21
C ASP A 143 -1.05 -13.13 4.44
N ARG A 144 -1.26 -14.20 5.22
CA ARG A 144 -2.02 -14.14 6.48
C ARG A 144 -1.43 -13.13 7.47
N VAL A 145 -0.13 -13.24 7.76
CA VAL A 145 0.55 -12.35 8.71
C VAL A 145 0.53 -10.90 8.22
N LYS A 146 0.61 -10.69 6.90
CA LYS A 146 0.48 -9.36 6.30
C LYS A 146 -0.91 -8.78 6.50
N GLU A 147 -1.96 -9.58 6.34
CA GLU A 147 -3.34 -9.17 6.61
C GLU A 147 -3.57 -8.87 8.09
N GLU A 148 -3.09 -9.73 8.99
CA GLU A 148 -3.14 -9.52 10.44
C GLU A 148 -2.46 -8.20 10.84
N LYS A 149 -1.27 -7.93 10.29
CA LYS A 149 -0.56 -6.66 10.51
C LYS A 149 -1.41 -5.46 10.07
N ASN A 150 -2.00 -5.52 8.88
CA ASN A 150 -2.82 -4.43 8.36
C ASN A 150 -4.07 -4.20 9.23
N SER A 151 -4.68 -5.28 9.73
CA SER A 151 -5.83 -5.19 10.66
C SER A 151 -5.43 -4.49 11.96
N LEU A 152 -4.33 -4.91 12.58
CA LEU A 152 -3.83 -4.30 13.82
C LEU A 152 -3.44 -2.83 13.63
N GLU A 153 -2.89 -2.47 12.47
CA GLU A 153 -2.58 -1.08 12.14
C GLU A 153 -3.84 -0.22 12.00
N ALA A 154 -4.92 -0.76 11.42
CA ALA A 154 -6.21 -0.11 11.35
C ALA A 154 -6.84 0.09 12.75
N GLU A 155 -6.81 -0.93 13.60
CA GLU A 155 -7.29 -0.86 14.99
C GLU A 155 -6.51 0.19 15.79
N LEU A 156 -5.17 0.19 15.68
CA LEU A 156 -4.31 1.19 16.32
C LEU A 156 -4.69 2.62 15.90
N ASN A 157 -4.99 2.83 14.62
CA ASN A 157 -5.40 4.14 14.12
C ASN A 157 -6.81 4.53 14.62
N SER A 158 -7.73 3.57 14.76
CA SER A 158 -9.04 3.82 15.40
C SER A 158 -8.87 4.27 16.85
N TRP A 159 -8.10 3.54 17.65
CA TRP A 159 -7.87 3.89 19.06
C TRP A 159 -7.17 5.23 19.22
N LYS A 160 -6.23 5.57 18.32
CA LYS A 160 -5.63 6.92 18.30
C LYS A 160 -6.67 8.00 18.01
N ALA A 161 -7.60 7.76 17.09
CA ALA A 161 -8.66 8.72 16.78
C ALA A 161 -9.61 8.91 17.96
N GLU A 162 -10.00 7.82 18.63
CA GLU A 162 -10.81 7.84 19.85
C GLU A 162 -10.12 8.61 20.98
N LEU A 163 -8.85 8.32 21.23
CA LEU A 163 -8.04 9.02 22.25
C LEU A 163 -7.97 10.53 21.96
N ASN A 164 -7.77 10.92 20.70
CA ASN A 164 -7.76 12.32 20.31
C ASN A 164 -9.13 13.00 20.50
N SER A 165 -10.22 12.27 20.25
CA SER A 165 -11.57 12.77 20.51
C SER A 165 -11.78 13.01 22.00
N ILE A 166 -11.41 12.04 22.85
CA ILE A 166 -11.50 12.16 24.31
C ILE A 166 -10.68 13.36 24.82
N ALA A 167 -9.45 13.51 24.32
CA ALA A 167 -8.59 14.64 24.70
C ALA A 167 -9.24 15.99 24.34
N ARG A 168 -9.88 16.10 23.17
CA ARG A 168 -10.61 17.31 22.77
C ARG A 168 -11.81 17.58 23.69
N THR A 169 -12.60 16.56 24.01
CA THR A 169 -13.75 16.71 24.92
C THR A 169 -13.29 17.14 26.30
N TYR A 170 -12.21 16.56 26.81
CA TYR A 170 -11.63 16.96 28.10
C TYR A 170 -11.15 18.42 28.08
N GLN A 171 -10.48 18.84 27.01
CA GLN A 171 -10.05 20.24 26.86
C GLN A 171 -11.25 21.21 26.85
N GLN A 172 -12.32 20.88 26.12
CA GLN A 172 -13.56 21.68 26.11
C GLN A 172 -14.18 21.79 27.51
N PHE A 173 -14.16 20.71 28.29
CA PHE A 173 -14.62 20.72 29.67
C PHE A 173 -13.79 21.64 30.55
N VAL A 174 -12.45 21.57 30.44
CA VAL A 174 -11.53 22.47 31.16
C VAL A 174 -11.81 23.93 30.80
N ASP A 175 -11.93 24.25 29.51
CA ASP A 175 -12.22 25.61 29.05
C ASP A 175 -13.57 26.13 29.59
N ARG A 176 -14.59 25.27 29.64
CA ARG A 176 -15.90 25.60 30.21
C ARG A 176 -15.80 25.87 31.72
N ASN A 177 -15.06 25.06 32.46
CA ASN A 177 -14.87 25.27 33.89
C ASN A 177 -14.15 26.59 34.19
N ILE A 178 -13.16 26.96 33.38
CA ILE A 178 -12.49 28.27 33.52
C ILE A 178 -13.50 29.41 33.32
N LYS A 179 -14.37 29.32 32.31
CA LYS A 179 -15.42 30.33 32.07
C LYS A 179 -16.43 30.40 33.22
N LEU A 180 -16.87 29.25 33.72
CA LEU A 180 -17.78 29.19 34.87
C LEU A 180 -17.14 29.81 36.11
N LYS A 181 -15.85 29.55 36.35
CA LYS A 181 -15.16 30.11 37.51
C LYS A 181 -15.09 31.63 37.46
N ARG A 182 -14.75 32.21 36.29
CA ARG A 182 -14.78 33.67 36.11
C ARG A 182 -16.17 34.25 36.36
N ARG A 183 -17.22 33.57 35.90
CA ARG A 183 -18.59 34.01 36.11
C ARG A 183 -19.00 33.94 37.59
N GLU A 184 -18.57 32.90 38.30
CA GLU A 184 -18.75 32.78 39.74
C GLU A 184 -18.10 33.97 40.46
N ASP A 185 -16.85 34.29 40.11
CA ASP A 185 -16.12 35.41 40.71
C ASP A 185 -16.79 36.76 40.40
N GLU A 186 -17.28 36.97 39.17
CA GLU A 186 -18.08 38.16 38.80
C GLU A 186 -19.38 38.27 39.61
N LEU A 187 -20.09 37.15 39.79
CA LEU A 187 -21.33 37.14 40.57
C LEU A 187 -21.06 37.42 42.05
N GLN A 188 -19.96 36.90 42.59
CA GLN A 188 -19.56 37.20 43.97
C GLN A 188 -19.29 38.69 44.16
N LEU A 189 -18.56 39.32 43.23
CA LEU A 189 -18.32 40.78 43.26
C LEU A 189 -19.64 41.57 43.29
N ASN A 190 -20.61 41.19 42.45
CA ASN A 190 -21.92 41.85 42.41
C ASN A 190 -22.72 41.65 43.71
N ILE A 191 -22.62 40.48 44.35
CA ILE A 191 -23.25 40.22 45.65
C ILE A 191 -22.66 41.17 46.69
N ASP A 192 -21.32 41.26 46.78
CA ASP A 192 -20.64 42.13 47.73
C ASP A 192 -21.03 43.61 47.52
N GLU A 193 -21.16 44.06 46.26
CA GLU A 193 -21.66 45.41 45.94
C GLU A 193 -23.11 45.65 46.33
N LEU A 194 -23.98 44.64 46.22
CA LEU A 194 -25.38 44.76 46.64
C LEU A 194 -25.51 44.77 48.17
N GLU A 195 -24.72 43.94 48.87
CA GLU A 195 -24.69 43.91 50.33
C GLU A 195 -24.21 45.24 50.93
N THR A 196 -23.22 45.89 50.32
CA THR A 196 -22.76 47.22 50.75
C THR A 196 -23.84 48.29 50.56
N LYS A 197 -24.50 48.33 49.40
CA LYS A 197 -25.64 49.23 49.16
C LYS A 197 -26.80 48.98 50.11
N GLU A 198 -27.11 47.71 50.40
CA GLU A 198 -28.15 47.35 51.36
C GLU A 198 -27.81 47.88 52.77
N ALA A 199 -26.55 47.77 53.20
CA ALA A 199 -26.08 48.30 54.47
C ALA A 199 -26.19 49.84 54.52
N GLU A 200 -25.82 50.55 53.45
CA GLU A 200 -25.98 52.00 53.33
C GLU A 200 -27.46 52.43 53.40
N LEU A 201 -28.35 51.72 52.70
CA LEU A 201 -29.79 51.97 52.76
C LEU A 201 -30.35 51.73 54.16
N LYS A 202 -29.97 50.63 54.82
CA LYS A 202 -30.35 50.36 56.22
C LYS A 202 -29.90 51.47 57.16
N ARG A 203 -28.70 52.01 56.96
CA ARG A 203 -28.17 53.14 57.73
C ARG A 203 -29.00 54.40 57.51
N THR A 204 -29.23 54.80 56.26
CA THR A 204 -30.03 56.01 55.94
C THR A 204 -31.48 55.91 56.43
N ILE A 205 -32.11 54.73 56.33
CA ILE A 205 -33.44 54.48 56.92
C ILE A 205 -33.41 54.70 58.44
N SER A 206 -32.35 54.25 59.12
CA SER A 206 -32.20 54.44 60.57
C SER A 206 -32.02 55.91 60.95
N GLU A 207 -31.19 56.64 60.20
CA GLU A 207 -31.00 58.10 60.35
C GLU A 207 -32.30 58.88 60.13
N LEU A 208 -33.06 58.58 59.07
CA LEU A 208 -34.35 59.21 58.79
C LEU A 208 -35.39 58.90 59.87
N LYS A 209 -35.44 57.66 60.37
CA LYS A 209 -36.32 57.30 61.50
C LYS A 209 -35.98 58.08 62.77
N GLN A 210 -34.69 58.30 63.03
CA GLN A 210 -34.24 59.13 64.15
C GLN A 210 -34.68 60.59 63.96
N GLN A 211 -34.43 61.19 62.79
CA GLN A 211 -34.85 62.56 62.48
C GLN A 211 -36.37 62.76 62.58
N LEU A 212 -37.16 61.77 62.13
CA LEU A 212 -38.63 61.80 62.28
C LEU A 212 -39.06 61.76 63.75
N SER A 213 -38.32 61.04 64.61
CA SER A 213 -38.58 61.01 66.05
C SER A 213 -38.27 62.36 66.69
N GLU A 214 -37.13 62.97 66.37
CA GLU A 214 -36.75 64.31 66.83
C GLU A 214 -37.75 65.39 66.37
N LEU A 215 -38.22 65.34 65.12
CA LEU A 215 -39.25 66.25 64.62
C LEU A 215 -40.60 66.09 65.33
N ARG A 216 -40.92 64.88 65.80
CA ARG A 216 -42.15 64.60 66.55
C ARG A 216 -42.08 65.19 67.96
N GLU A 217 -40.95 65.01 68.65
CA GLU A 217 -40.69 65.60 69.97
C GLU A 217 -40.73 67.14 69.90
N ASN A 218 -40.09 67.74 68.90
CA ASN A 218 -40.14 69.20 68.70
C ASN A 218 -41.55 69.75 68.37
N LYS A 219 -42.45 68.93 67.82
CA LYS A 219 -43.85 69.32 67.62
C LYS A 219 -44.67 69.22 68.91
N GLU A 220 -44.41 68.24 69.77
CA GLU A 220 -45.06 68.16 71.09
C GLU A 220 -44.74 69.38 71.97
N ASP A 221 -43.57 70.01 71.79
CA ASP A 221 -43.22 71.29 72.43
C ASP A 221 -43.87 72.53 71.78
N SER A 222 -44.30 72.44 70.51
CA SER A 222 -44.96 73.53 69.78
C SER A 222 -46.49 73.52 69.87
N TYR A 223 -47.11 72.42 70.31
CA TYR A 223 -48.58 72.28 70.45
C TYR A 223 -49.06 72.42 71.91
N ASN A 224 -48.45 73.34 72.67
CA ASN A 224 -49.09 73.93 73.84
C ASN A 224 -49.77 75.29 73.53
N LEU A 225 -49.90 75.65 72.25
CA LEU A 225 -50.80 76.71 71.80
C LEU A 225 -51.41 76.30 70.43
N ASP A 226 -52.68 75.89 70.46
CA ASP A 226 -53.60 75.73 69.32
C ASP A 226 -53.24 74.70 68.22
N LEU A 227 -54.11 73.82 67.73
CA LEU A 227 -55.55 73.93 67.56
C LEU A 227 -56.16 72.54 67.33
N GLU A 228 -57.36 72.37 67.85
CA GLU A 228 -58.32 71.30 67.62
C GLU A 228 -58.78 71.25 66.14
N ILE A 229 -58.29 70.29 65.34
CA ILE A 229 -58.89 69.95 64.04
C ILE A 229 -58.93 68.44 63.82
N LYS A 230 -60.13 67.90 64.08
CA LYS A 230 -60.87 66.81 63.42
C LYS A 230 -60.07 65.75 62.66
N GLN A 231 -60.18 64.53 63.17
CA GLN A 231 -60.10 63.29 62.42
C GLN A 231 -61.04 63.34 61.20
N GLU A 232 -60.48 63.14 60.02
CA GLU A 232 -61.23 62.75 58.82
C GLU A 232 -60.61 61.44 58.32
N GLU A 233 -61.37 60.37 58.44
CA GLU A 233 -61.05 59.04 57.93
C GLU A 233 -60.86 59.12 56.42
N VAL A 234 -59.63 58.91 55.94
CA VAL A 234 -59.37 58.63 54.52
C VAL A 234 -59.02 57.15 54.39
N ASN A 235 -60.03 56.39 53.98
CA ASN A 235 -59.89 55.03 53.48
C ASN A 235 -58.95 55.03 52.26
N PHE A 236 -57.72 54.54 52.43
CA PHE A 236 -56.90 54.12 51.28
C PHE A 236 -57.27 52.69 50.93
N THR A 237 -58.05 52.55 49.85
CA THR A 237 -58.28 51.31 49.13
C THR A 237 -56.96 50.73 48.65
N ASN A 238 -56.65 49.51 49.11
CA ASN A 238 -55.65 48.64 48.50
C ASN A 238 -56.09 48.26 47.08
N GLU A 239 -55.64 49.01 46.08
CA GLU A 239 -55.62 48.50 44.69
C GLU A 239 -54.32 47.72 44.47
N LEU A 240 -54.47 46.40 44.68
CA LEU A 240 -53.54 45.37 44.25
C LEU A 240 -53.54 45.29 42.71
N PHE A 241 -52.71 46.09 42.04
CA PHE A 241 -52.41 45.89 40.61
C PHE A 241 -51.17 44.99 40.48
N ILE A 242 -51.41 43.68 40.34
CA ILE A 242 -50.43 42.75 39.79
C ILE A 242 -50.58 42.81 38.27
N PRO A 243 -49.56 43.23 37.49
CA PRO A 243 -49.53 42.94 36.07
C PRO A 243 -49.20 41.46 35.88
N SER A 244 -50.18 40.67 35.46
CA SER A 244 -49.98 39.34 34.91
C SER A 244 -49.20 39.45 33.60
N SER A 245 -47.88 39.31 33.65
CA SER A 245 -47.09 39.03 32.45
C SER A 245 -47.15 37.54 32.17
N ASN A 246 -48.07 37.17 31.28
CA ASN A 246 -48.04 35.91 30.56
C ASN A 246 -46.81 35.93 29.64
N ILE A 247 -45.71 35.34 30.10
CA ILE A 247 -44.69 34.83 29.19
C ILE A 247 -45.13 33.40 28.82
N PRO A 248 -45.50 33.11 27.57
CA PRO A 248 -45.66 31.75 27.13
C PRO A 248 -44.28 31.10 27.16
N ILE A 249 -44.08 30.19 28.12
CA ILE A 249 -42.98 29.24 28.06
C ILE A 249 -43.35 28.26 26.94
N ASP A 250 -42.80 28.52 25.77
CA ASP A 250 -42.83 27.60 24.65
C ASP A 250 -41.95 26.38 24.99
N TYR A 251 -42.60 25.35 25.54
CA TYR A 251 -42.04 24.01 25.64
C TYR A 251 -42.19 23.33 24.27
N HIS A 252 -41.34 23.71 23.31
CA HIS A 252 -41.10 22.87 22.13
C HIS A 252 -39.90 21.94 22.38
N GLN A 253 -40.29 20.69 22.63
CA GLN A 253 -39.65 19.44 22.17
C GLN A 253 -38.19 19.18 22.57
N ASN A 254 -38.06 18.58 23.75
CA ASN A 254 -37.26 17.37 23.87
C ASN A 254 -37.94 16.25 23.04
N GLU A 255 -37.48 16.04 21.81
CA GLU A 255 -37.47 14.71 21.20
C GLU A 255 -36.08 14.13 21.46
N SER A 256 -35.97 13.34 22.51
CA SER A 256 -35.83 11.90 22.36
C SER A 256 -34.69 11.54 21.41
N GLU A 257 -33.51 11.41 22.02
CA GLU A 257 -32.58 10.33 21.76
C GLU A 257 -33.18 9.25 20.85
N LYS A 258 -32.80 9.28 19.57
CA LYS A 258 -32.77 8.05 18.80
C LYS A 258 -31.72 7.16 19.45
N PRO A 259 -32.09 5.96 19.95
CA PRO A 259 -31.09 4.95 20.19
C PRO A 259 -30.52 4.57 18.83
N CYS A 260 -29.24 4.84 18.60
CA CYS A 260 -28.50 4.12 17.58
C CYS A 260 -28.61 2.64 17.94
N TYR A 261 -29.31 1.89 17.09
CA TYR A 261 -29.29 0.44 17.09
C TYR A 261 -27.83 -0.01 17.13
N ILE A 262 -27.42 -0.53 18.28
CA ILE A 262 -26.32 -1.48 18.35
C ILE A 262 -26.86 -2.71 17.64
N THR A 263 -26.51 -2.83 16.36
CA THR A 263 -26.58 -4.12 15.68
C THR A 263 -25.54 -4.99 16.38
N THR A 264 -25.98 -5.71 17.40
CA THR A 264 -25.32 -6.92 17.89
C THR A 264 -25.24 -7.88 16.72
N VAL A 265 -24.13 -7.82 15.99
CA VAL A 265 -23.66 -8.94 15.19
C VAL A 265 -23.16 -9.95 16.22
N GLU A 266 -23.93 -11.01 16.43
CA GLU A 266 -23.46 -12.21 17.11
C GLU A 266 -22.12 -12.64 16.51
N PRO A 267 -21.05 -12.79 17.30
CA PRO A 267 -19.96 -13.65 16.87
C PRO A 267 -20.53 -15.07 16.93
N SER A 268 -20.93 -15.58 15.77
CA SER A 268 -21.16 -17.00 15.55
C SER A 268 -19.87 -17.73 15.95
N SER A 269 -19.88 -18.25 17.17
CA SER A 269 -18.81 -19.03 17.74
C SER A 269 -18.85 -20.41 17.10
N SER A 270 -18.32 -20.49 15.88
CA SER A 270 -17.92 -21.76 15.28
C SER A 270 -16.67 -22.24 16.01
N ARG A 271 -16.92 -22.87 17.17
CA ARG A 271 -15.92 -23.62 17.94
C ARG A 271 -15.57 -24.87 17.13
N THR A 272 -14.57 -24.79 16.27
CA THR A 272 -13.95 -25.97 15.68
C THR A 272 -13.17 -26.69 16.78
N ILE A 273 -13.79 -27.73 17.34
CA ILE A 273 -13.11 -28.72 18.18
C ILE A 273 -12.24 -29.52 17.22
N ILE A 274 -10.94 -29.25 17.20
CA ILE A 274 -9.95 -30.14 16.62
C ILE A 274 -9.62 -31.16 17.72
N ASP A 275 -10.16 -32.37 17.56
CA ASP A 275 -9.81 -33.55 18.33
C ASP A 275 -8.36 -33.92 18.01
N THR A 276 -7.50 -33.90 19.03
CA THR A 276 -6.07 -34.27 18.93
C THR A 276 -5.82 -35.72 19.37
N ARG A 277 -6.81 -36.60 19.17
CA ARG A 277 -6.57 -38.04 19.17
C ARG A 277 -6.26 -38.48 17.74
N ASP A 278 -5.06 -39.04 17.57
CA ASP A 278 -4.52 -39.71 16.37
C ASP A 278 -3.37 -38.97 15.66
N LEU A 279 -2.30 -38.70 16.42
CA LEU A 279 -0.94 -38.67 15.88
C LEU A 279 0.01 -39.32 16.90
N GLY A 280 -0.10 -40.64 16.99
CA GLY A 280 0.86 -41.58 17.58
C GLY A 280 1.14 -42.68 16.56
#